data_AF-A0AAV0Y1S6-F1
#
_entry.id   AF-A0AAV0Y1S6-F1
#
_cell.length_a   1.000
_cell.length_b   1.000
_cell.length_c   1.000
_cell.angle_alpha   90.00
_cell.angle_beta   90.00
_cell.angle_gamma   90.00
#
_symmetry.space_group_name_H-M   'P 1'
#
loop_
_entity.id
_entity.type
_entity.pdbx_description
1 polymer ?
#
loop_
_entity_poly.entity_id
_entity_poly.type
_entity_poly.pdbx_seq_one_letter_code
_entity_poly.pdbx_strand_id
1 'polypeptide(L)'
;MCRSFCSCDLRTYVKNCFSNLNGSTCDIPPCFIRIDVSHMIKLFCRLKILNEIRNKRLKEFYVRGFRLLLTSTTLEMFKQILKSLMTVILSHTDGYLDDNNTKPNSSESSRIFLLSLIDSTSYKENNSEELEIHHLENASEELDENPITIYEQDEVKIFIDEVENESNIDALIEGNRESAYYLPGLIKDLKRYCYDFPLWT
;
A
#
# COMPACT_ATOMS: atom_id res chain seq x y z
N MET A 1 -32.33 -2.36 -19.60
CA MET A 1 -31.41 -3.50 -19.50
C MET A 1 -30.00 -2.94 -19.41
N CYS A 2 -29.43 -2.84 -18.21
CA CYS A 2 -28.09 -2.29 -18.03
C CYS A 2 -27.10 -3.41 -18.40
N ARG A 3 -26.35 -3.24 -19.50
CA ARG A 3 -25.26 -4.17 -19.82
C ARG A 3 -24.18 -3.97 -18.74
N SER A 4 -23.80 -5.03 -18.02
CA SER A 4 -22.65 -4.96 -17.11
C SER A 4 -21.39 -4.61 -17.92
N PHE A 5 -20.52 -3.80 -17.33
CA PHE A 5 -19.26 -3.41 -17.93
C PHE A 5 -18.42 -4.66 -18.22
N CYS A 6 -17.88 -4.78 -19.44
CA CYS A 6 -17.10 -5.96 -19.87
C CYS A 6 -17.80 -7.34 -19.67
N SER A 7 -19.15 -7.37 -19.58
CA SER A 7 -19.98 -8.58 -19.37
C SER A 7 -19.71 -9.37 -18.09
N CYS A 8 -18.94 -8.82 -17.14
CA CYS A 8 -18.65 -9.42 -15.84
C CYS A 8 -18.83 -8.39 -14.71
N ASP A 9 -18.82 -8.84 -13.45
CA ASP A 9 -18.69 -7.94 -12.32
C ASP A 9 -17.24 -7.48 -12.11
N LEU A 10 -17.06 -6.40 -11.35
CA LEU A 10 -15.73 -5.83 -11.09
C LEU A 10 -14.78 -6.84 -10.44
N ARG A 11 -15.28 -7.77 -9.62
CA ARG A 11 -14.40 -8.70 -8.91
C ARG A 11 -13.85 -9.77 -9.85
N THR A 12 -14.69 -10.29 -10.73
CA THR A 12 -14.30 -11.20 -11.81
C THR A 12 -13.28 -10.51 -12.72
N TYR A 13 -13.48 -9.23 -13.04
CA TYR A 13 -12.52 -8.45 -13.79
C TYR A 13 -11.15 -8.35 -13.08
N VAL A 14 -11.13 -7.99 -11.78
CA VAL A 14 -9.90 -7.91 -10.96
C VAL A 14 -9.16 -9.26 -10.93
N LYS A 15 -9.88 -10.37 -10.76
CA LYS A 15 -9.30 -11.72 -10.78
C LYS A 15 -8.63 -12.01 -12.11
N ASN A 16 -9.31 -11.74 -13.23
CA ASN A 16 -8.75 -11.97 -14.56
C ASN A 16 -7.50 -11.12 -14.82
N CYS A 17 -7.51 -9.85 -14.39
CA CYS A 17 -6.32 -9.00 -14.44
C CYS A 17 -5.17 -9.61 -13.64
N PHE A 18 -5.42 -10.08 -12.42
CA PHE A 18 -4.39 -10.69 -11.58
C PHE A 18 -3.85 -12.00 -12.18
N SER A 19 -4.70 -12.87 -12.71
CA SER A 19 -4.27 -14.09 -13.40
C SER A 19 -3.41 -13.77 -14.63
N ASN A 20 -3.67 -12.66 -15.33
CA ASN A 20 -2.81 -12.16 -16.40
C ASN A 20 -1.45 -11.66 -15.87
N LEU A 21 -1.45 -10.87 -14.80
CA LEU A 21 -0.22 -10.36 -14.15
C LEU A 21 0.69 -11.49 -13.63
N ASN A 22 0.10 -12.58 -13.12
CA ASN A 22 0.83 -13.77 -12.66
C ASN A 22 1.28 -14.71 -13.79
N GLY A 23 0.89 -14.43 -15.05
CA GLY A 23 1.16 -15.32 -16.18
C GLY A 23 0.33 -16.61 -16.19
N SER A 24 -0.70 -16.73 -15.35
CA SER A 24 -1.63 -17.87 -15.32
C SER A 24 -2.52 -17.92 -16.57
N THR A 25 -2.80 -16.77 -17.18
CA THR A 25 -3.64 -16.65 -18.38
C THR A 25 -3.11 -15.58 -19.33
N CYS A 26 -3.21 -15.82 -20.65
CA CYS A 26 -2.95 -14.79 -21.67
C CYS A 26 -4.23 -14.06 -22.12
N ASP A 27 -5.37 -14.33 -21.50
CA ASP A 27 -6.63 -13.66 -21.83
C ASP A 27 -6.60 -12.24 -21.26
N ILE A 28 -6.70 -11.24 -22.14
CA ILE A 28 -6.63 -9.82 -21.77
C ILE A 28 -8.06 -9.28 -21.82
N PRO A 29 -8.54 -8.63 -20.75
CA PRO A 29 -9.86 -8.03 -20.77
C PRO A 29 -10.03 -7.07 -21.96
N PRO A 30 -11.20 -7.03 -22.61
CA PRO A 30 -11.39 -6.23 -23.83
C PRO A 30 -11.41 -4.72 -23.54
N CYS A 31 -11.43 -4.33 -22.26
CA CYS A 31 -11.39 -2.97 -21.77
C CYS A 31 -10.48 -2.90 -20.55
N PHE A 32 -9.70 -1.83 -20.39
CA PHE A 32 -8.84 -1.64 -19.22
C PHE A 32 -9.46 -0.62 -18.25
N ILE A 33 -9.75 -1.05 -17.02
CA ILE A 33 -10.15 -0.17 -15.91
C ILE A 33 -8.91 0.24 -15.15
N ARG A 34 -8.71 1.55 -14.98
CA ARG A 34 -7.68 2.11 -14.13
C ARG A 34 -8.29 2.95 -13.02
N ILE A 35 -7.79 2.78 -11.81
CA ILE A 35 -8.13 3.66 -10.69
C ILE A 35 -7.33 4.97 -10.79
N ASP A 36 -8.00 6.09 -10.53
CA ASP A 36 -7.37 7.41 -10.50
C ASP A 36 -6.48 7.58 -9.27
N VAL A 37 -5.19 7.84 -9.50
CA VAL A 37 -4.17 7.95 -8.44
C VAL A 37 -4.50 9.10 -7.49
N SER A 38 -4.84 10.28 -8.01
CA SER A 38 -5.14 11.45 -7.17
C SER A 38 -6.36 11.21 -6.28
N HIS A 39 -7.39 10.54 -6.78
CA HIS A 39 -8.56 10.16 -5.97
C HIS A 39 -8.16 9.16 -4.88
N MET A 40 -7.31 8.18 -5.17
CA MET A 40 -6.82 7.23 -4.15
C MET A 40 -5.97 7.91 -3.08
N ILE A 41 -5.06 8.82 -3.46
CA ILE A 41 -4.28 9.60 -2.50
C ILE A 41 -5.21 10.42 -1.58
N LYS A 42 -6.27 11.02 -2.13
CA LYS A 42 -7.29 11.72 -1.32
C LYS A 42 -7.99 10.79 -0.34
N LEU A 43 -8.35 9.57 -0.76
CA LEU A 43 -8.93 8.56 0.12
C LEU A 43 -7.97 8.14 1.24
N PHE A 44 -6.69 7.91 0.92
CA PHE A 44 -5.68 7.58 1.90
C PHE A 44 -5.46 8.71 2.92
N CYS A 45 -5.35 9.96 2.47
CA CYS A 45 -5.24 11.11 3.36
C CYS A 45 -6.45 11.27 4.30
N ARG A 46 -7.60 10.71 3.95
CA ARG A 46 -8.82 10.73 4.76
C ARG A 46 -8.93 9.58 5.76
N LEU A 47 -8.01 8.61 5.74
CA LEU A 47 -8.00 7.53 6.72
C LEU A 47 -7.94 8.06 8.14
N LYS A 48 -8.89 7.64 8.97
CA LYS A 48 -9.03 8.10 10.36
C LYS A 48 -7.73 7.96 11.13
N ILE A 49 -7.08 6.79 11.03
CA ILE A 49 -5.82 6.52 11.73
C ILE A 49 -4.69 7.47 11.31
N LEU A 50 -4.63 7.86 10.02
CA LEU A 50 -3.62 8.82 9.54
C LEU A 50 -3.95 10.26 9.95
N ASN A 51 -5.23 10.59 10.08
CA ASN A 51 -5.67 11.91 10.56
C ASN A 51 -5.46 12.12 12.06
N GLU A 52 -5.39 11.03 12.84
CA GLU A 52 -5.06 11.08 14.27
C GLU A 52 -3.55 11.27 14.52
N ILE A 53 -2.69 11.06 13.51
CA ILE A 53 -1.24 11.26 13.61
C ILE A 53 -0.94 12.76 13.64
N ARG A 54 -0.40 13.24 14.77
CA ARG A 54 0.10 14.62 14.91
C ARG A 54 1.44 14.84 14.19
N ASN A 55 2.25 13.80 14.04
CA ASN A 55 3.54 13.88 13.37
C ASN A 55 3.36 13.94 11.85
N LYS A 56 3.45 15.16 11.30
CA LYS A 56 3.29 15.40 9.87
C LYS A 56 4.24 14.58 8.99
N ARG A 57 5.50 14.41 9.39
CA ARG A 57 6.49 13.63 8.62
C ARG A 57 6.12 12.16 8.55
N LEU A 58 5.57 11.62 9.64
CA LEU A 58 5.09 10.25 9.68
C LEU A 58 3.87 10.06 8.76
N LYS A 59 2.94 11.02 8.78
CA LYS A 59 1.78 11.04 7.86
C LYS A 59 2.25 11.08 6.40
N GLU A 60 3.18 11.97 6.08
CA GLU A 60 3.77 12.09 4.74
C GLU A 60 4.46 10.79 4.30
N PHE A 61 5.21 10.15 5.20
CA PHE A 61 5.86 8.86 4.92
C PHE A 61 4.85 7.81 4.45
N TYR A 62 3.74 7.61 5.17
CA TYR A 62 2.73 6.62 4.75
C TYR A 62 1.99 7.01 3.47
N VAL A 63 1.59 8.28 3.34
CA VAL A 63 0.90 8.75 2.12
C VAL A 63 1.80 8.58 0.88
N ARG A 64 3.08 8.93 0.99
CA ARG A 64 4.05 8.71 -0.09
C ARG A 64 4.34 7.23 -0.31
N GLY A 65 4.37 6.42 0.73
CA GLY A 65 4.45 4.96 0.62
C GLY A 65 3.28 4.36 -0.17
N PHE A 66 2.04 4.80 0.11
CA PHE A 66 0.88 4.39 -0.65
C PHE A 66 0.92 4.85 -2.11
N ARG A 67 1.44 6.05 -2.36
CA ARG A 67 1.71 6.51 -3.71
C ARG A 67 2.66 5.58 -4.46
N LEU A 68 3.72 5.10 -3.81
CA LEU A 68 4.64 4.13 -4.43
C LEU A 68 3.91 2.84 -4.85
N LEU A 69 2.95 2.35 -4.05
CA LEU A 69 2.13 1.20 -4.43
C LEU A 69 1.29 1.49 -5.69
N LEU A 70 0.57 2.63 -5.69
CA LEU A 70 -0.30 3.03 -6.81
C LEU A 70 0.45 3.26 -8.13
N THR A 71 1.74 3.60 -8.04
CA THR A 71 2.58 3.95 -9.19
C THR A 71 3.57 2.85 -9.57
N SER A 72 3.55 1.72 -8.85
CA SER A 72 4.36 0.55 -9.17
C SER A 72 3.98 -0.02 -10.55
N THR A 73 4.97 -0.41 -11.34
CA THR A 73 4.77 -0.85 -12.73
C THR A 73 4.94 -2.36 -12.92
N THR A 74 5.38 -3.08 -11.89
CA THR A 74 5.54 -4.52 -11.90
C THR A 74 4.98 -5.13 -10.63
N LEU A 75 4.45 -6.34 -10.73
CA LEU A 75 3.93 -7.08 -9.58
C LEU A 75 5.01 -7.31 -8.52
N GLU A 76 6.25 -7.56 -8.94
CA GLU A 76 7.39 -7.75 -8.03
C GLU A 76 7.69 -6.47 -7.24
N MET A 77 7.72 -5.31 -7.91
CA MET A 77 7.94 -4.02 -7.24
C MET A 77 6.79 -3.69 -6.28
N PHE A 78 5.55 -3.97 -6.70
CA PHE A 78 4.38 -3.86 -5.84
C PHE A 78 4.55 -4.72 -4.57
N LYS A 79 4.91 -6.01 -4.73
CA LYS A 79 5.14 -6.94 -3.62
C LYS A 79 6.20 -6.39 -2.66
N GLN A 80 7.33 -5.94 -3.17
CA GLN A 80 8.43 -5.42 -2.37
C GLN A 80 8.03 -4.17 -1.57
N ILE A 81 7.38 -3.19 -2.22
CA ILE A 81 6.90 -1.98 -1.54
C ILE A 81 5.86 -2.33 -0.48
N LEU A 82 4.90 -3.21 -0.81
CA LEU A 82 3.84 -3.61 0.12
C LEU A 82 4.42 -4.29 1.35
N LYS A 83 5.31 -5.27 1.14
CA LYS A 83 6.02 -5.97 2.20
C LYS A 83 6.78 -4.98 3.09
N SER A 84 7.59 -4.10 2.50
CA SER A 84 8.34 -3.11 3.25
C SER A 84 7.44 -2.17 4.07
N LEU A 85 6.30 -1.74 3.51
CA LEU A 85 5.32 -0.93 4.25
C LEU A 85 4.73 -1.70 5.43
N MET A 86 4.27 -2.93 5.19
CA MET A 86 3.68 -3.78 6.23
C MET A 86 4.69 -4.09 7.34
N THR A 87 5.94 -4.42 7.01
CA THR A 87 7.01 -4.64 8.00
C THR A 87 7.21 -3.41 8.87
N VAL A 88 7.34 -2.22 8.27
CA VAL A 88 7.50 -0.96 9.02
C VAL A 88 6.29 -0.69 9.93
N ILE A 89 5.07 -0.91 9.43
CA ILE A 89 3.80 -0.72 10.15
C ILE A 89 3.71 -1.65 11.37
N LEU A 90 4.17 -2.90 11.25
CA LEU A 90 3.97 -3.97 12.23
C LEU A 90 5.13 -4.10 13.24
N SER A 91 6.32 -3.58 12.95
CA SER A 91 7.48 -3.67 13.82
C SER A 91 7.43 -2.67 14.99
N HIS A 92 7.45 -3.18 16.23
CA HIS A 92 7.57 -2.34 17.42
C HIS A 92 8.94 -1.66 17.50
N THR A 93 9.99 -2.33 17.03
CA THR A 93 11.37 -1.81 17.06
C THR A 93 11.98 -1.71 15.66
N ASP A 94 12.90 -0.76 15.50
CA ASP A 94 13.71 -0.58 14.31
C ASP A 94 15.20 -0.40 14.69
N GLY A 95 16.05 -0.08 13.71
CA GLY A 95 17.47 0.10 13.91
C GLY A 95 18.29 -1.15 13.56
N TYR A 96 19.29 -1.46 14.36
CA TYR A 96 20.34 -2.41 14.00
C TYR A 96 20.39 -3.61 14.95
N LEU A 97 20.84 -4.74 14.41
CA LEU A 97 21.02 -6.01 15.12
C LEU A 97 22.38 -6.11 15.81
N ASP A 98 23.26 -5.14 15.56
CA ASP A 98 24.61 -5.06 16.11
C ASP A 98 24.90 -3.65 16.64
N ASP A 99 25.84 -3.56 17.58
CA ASP A 99 26.23 -2.29 18.19
C ASP A 99 27.00 -1.38 17.22
N ASN A 100 27.59 -1.98 16.18
CA ASN A 100 28.35 -1.26 15.16
C ASN A 100 27.45 -0.59 14.09
N ASN A 101 26.13 -0.78 14.17
CA ASN A 101 25.16 -0.30 13.20
C ASN A 101 25.47 -0.70 11.75
N THR A 102 25.94 -1.94 11.56
CA THR A 102 26.27 -2.50 10.24
C THR A 102 25.19 -3.41 9.69
N LYS A 103 24.36 -4.02 10.56
CA LYS A 103 23.30 -4.94 10.16
C LYS A 103 21.93 -4.39 10.55
N PRO A 104 21.23 -3.65 9.66
CA PRO A 104 19.88 -3.17 9.95
C PRO A 104 18.94 -4.37 10.16
N ASN A 105 17.94 -4.21 11.05
CA ASN A 105 16.84 -5.17 11.13
C ASN A 105 15.91 -5.02 9.91
N SER A 106 14.90 -5.88 9.80
CA SER A 106 14.00 -5.89 8.64
C SER A 106 13.19 -4.59 8.51
N SER A 107 12.79 -3.99 9.63
CA SER A 107 12.08 -2.71 9.66
C SER A 107 12.96 -1.55 9.18
N GLU A 108 14.20 -1.46 9.68
CA GLU A 108 15.18 -0.46 9.28
C GLU A 108 15.50 -0.55 7.78
N SER A 109 15.76 -1.77 7.31
CA SER A 109 16.04 -2.04 5.89
C SER A 109 14.87 -1.63 5.00
N SER A 110 13.64 -1.98 5.42
CA SER A 110 12.41 -1.62 4.72
C SER A 110 12.19 -0.12 4.68
N ARG A 111 12.44 0.58 5.80
CA ARG A 111 12.32 2.03 5.84
C ARG A 111 13.34 2.72 4.95
N ILE A 112 14.61 2.30 5.00
CA ILE A 112 15.67 2.83 4.12
C ILE A 112 15.28 2.64 2.65
N PHE A 113 14.81 1.45 2.30
CA PHE A 113 14.32 1.15 0.95
C PHE A 113 13.18 2.09 0.53
N LEU A 114 12.13 2.21 1.34
CA LEU A 114 10.99 3.09 1.04
C LEU A 114 11.42 4.55 0.89
N LEU A 115 12.27 5.06 1.78
CA LEU A 115 12.79 6.44 1.71
C LEU A 115 13.60 6.65 0.43
N SER A 116 14.45 5.70 0.04
CA SER A 116 15.23 5.80 -1.20
C SER A 116 14.34 5.91 -2.45
N LEU A 117 13.20 5.22 -2.46
CA LEU A 117 12.21 5.32 -3.53
C LEU A 117 11.48 6.66 -3.52
N ILE A 118 11.07 7.13 -2.33
CA ILE A 118 10.41 8.44 -2.15
C ILE A 118 11.32 9.59 -2.61
N ASP A 119 12.60 9.54 -2.28
CA ASP A 119 13.56 10.56 -2.69
C ASP A 119 13.75 10.53 -4.20
N SER A 120 13.91 9.33 -4.79
CA SER A 120 14.11 9.17 -6.24
C SER A 120 12.91 9.65 -7.10
N THR A 121 11.70 9.60 -6.55
CA THR A 121 10.46 10.05 -7.20
C THR A 121 10.29 11.57 -7.07
N SER A 122 10.67 12.15 -5.92
CA SER A 122 10.63 13.60 -5.68
C SER A 122 11.49 14.40 -6.67
N TYR A 123 12.60 13.85 -7.15
CA TYR A 123 13.42 14.50 -8.19
C TYR A 123 12.78 14.52 -9.59
N LYS A 124 11.79 13.66 -9.86
CA LYS A 124 11.13 13.56 -11.17
C LYS A 124 9.86 14.41 -11.26
N GLU A 125 9.27 14.77 -10.13
CA GLU A 125 8.00 15.49 -10.02
C GLU A 125 8.23 16.89 -9.44
N ASN A 126 8.39 17.90 -10.29
CA ASN A 126 8.53 19.28 -9.84
C ASN A 126 7.25 19.80 -9.16
N ASN A 127 7.33 20.05 -7.84
CA ASN A 127 6.62 21.00 -6.96
C ASN A 127 5.08 21.16 -6.97
N SER A 128 4.29 20.62 -7.90
CA SER A 128 2.85 20.91 -7.94
C SER A 128 2.00 20.06 -6.98
N GLU A 129 2.40 18.83 -6.70
CA GLU A 129 1.57 17.87 -5.94
C GLU A 129 1.87 17.83 -4.43
N GLU A 130 3.08 18.25 -4.02
CA GLU A 130 3.45 18.36 -2.60
C GLU A 130 2.57 19.37 -1.84
N LEU A 131 2.03 20.35 -2.58
CA LEU A 131 1.02 21.32 -2.12
C LEU A 131 -0.36 20.68 -1.86
N GLU A 132 -0.73 19.57 -2.51
CA GLU A 132 -2.07 18.98 -2.38
C GLU A 132 -2.24 18.21 -1.06
N ILE A 133 -1.21 17.49 -0.59
CA ILE A 133 -1.24 16.75 0.69
C ILE A 133 -1.52 17.71 1.85
N HIS A 134 -1.01 18.94 1.76
CA HIS A 134 -1.17 19.98 2.76
C HIS A 134 -2.57 20.60 2.86
N HIS A 135 -3.38 20.51 1.79
CA HIS A 135 -4.70 21.18 1.71
C HIS A 135 -5.89 20.23 1.88
N LEU A 136 -5.66 18.94 2.09
CA LEU A 136 -6.70 17.92 2.23
C LEU A 136 -7.38 17.88 3.62
N GLU A 137 -6.96 18.74 4.55
CA GLU A 137 -7.40 18.76 5.94
C GLU A 137 -8.76 19.45 6.17
N ASN A 138 -9.82 19.21 5.37
CA ASN A 138 -11.18 19.66 5.73
C ASN A 138 -12.27 19.00 4.84
N ALA A 139 -12.59 17.73 5.09
CA ALA A 139 -13.91 17.15 4.82
C ALA A 139 -13.95 15.73 5.41
N SER A 140 -14.57 15.55 6.57
CA SER A 140 -14.94 14.23 7.07
C SER A 140 -16.23 13.79 6.36
N GLU A 141 -16.09 13.13 5.22
CA GLU A 141 -17.16 12.26 4.72
C GLU A 141 -17.04 10.94 5.48
N GLU A 142 -18.09 10.54 6.18
CA GLU A 142 -18.22 9.19 6.74
C GLU A 142 -17.99 8.20 5.59
N LEU A 143 -16.84 7.53 5.60
CA LEU A 143 -16.58 6.43 4.68
C LEU A 143 -17.56 5.32 5.05
N ASP A 144 -18.56 5.16 4.19
CA ASP A 144 -19.57 4.11 4.21
C ASP A 144 -18.89 2.79 4.61
N GLU A 145 -19.33 2.22 5.74
CA GLU A 145 -18.96 0.88 6.19
C GLU A 145 -19.54 -0.15 5.22
N ASN A 146 -19.05 -0.16 3.97
CA ASN A 146 -19.53 -1.12 3.01
C ASN A 146 -19.09 -2.53 3.46
N PRO A 147 -20.04 -3.48 3.46
CA PRO A 147 -19.86 -4.78 4.07
C PRO A 147 -18.78 -5.54 3.33
N ILE A 148 -17.99 -6.26 4.12
CA ILE A 148 -17.01 -7.27 3.72
C ILE A 148 -17.48 -7.98 2.44
N THR A 149 -16.92 -7.58 1.31
CA THR A 149 -16.96 -8.36 0.08
C THR A 149 -16.35 -9.71 0.42
N ILE A 150 -17.06 -10.80 0.14
CA ILE A 150 -16.64 -12.16 0.53
C ILE A 150 -15.43 -12.55 -0.34
N TYR A 151 -14.23 -12.18 0.11
CA TYR A 151 -12.96 -12.44 -0.56
C TYR A 151 -12.39 -13.84 -0.24
N GLU A 152 -13.16 -14.73 0.38
CA GLU A 152 -12.64 -15.98 0.99
C GLU A 152 -11.99 -16.98 0.02
N GLN A 153 -12.12 -16.80 -1.30
CA GLN A 153 -11.46 -17.62 -2.33
C GLN A 153 -10.89 -16.76 -3.45
N ASP A 154 -10.10 -15.77 -3.07
CA ASP A 154 -9.57 -14.80 -3.99
C ASP A 154 -8.04 -14.83 -4.06
N GLU A 155 -7.50 -15.12 -5.23
CA GLU A 155 -6.05 -15.19 -5.46
C GLU A 155 -5.35 -13.87 -5.11
N VAL A 156 -6.00 -12.73 -5.32
CA VAL A 156 -5.46 -11.43 -4.91
C VAL A 156 -5.40 -11.35 -3.40
N LYS A 157 -6.46 -11.78 -2.71
CA LYS A 157 -6.48 -11.77 -1.24
C LYS A 157 -5.42 -12.70 -0.67
N ILE A 158 -5.29 -13.91 -1.21
CA ILE A 158 -4.26 -14.88 -0.83
C ILE A 158 -2.88 -14.26 -0.97
N PHE A 159 -2.57 -13.64 -2.11
CA PHE A 159 -1.31 -12.96 -2.35
C PHE A 159 -1.03 -11.85 -1.32
N ILE A 160 -2.02 -11.00 -1.01
CA ILE A 160 -1.87 -9.93 -0.01
C ILE A 160 -1.70 -10.50 1.41
N ASP A 161 -2.45 -11.55 1.76
CA ASP A 161 -2.36 -12.21 3.07
C ASP A 161 -1.00 -12.95 3.22
N GLU A 162 -0.44 -13.51 2.14
CA GLU A 162 0.93 -14.07 2.12
C GLU A 162 1.98 -13.00 2.38
N VAL A 163 1.86 -11.83 1.73
CA VAL A 163 2.76 -10.69 1.97
C VAL A 163 2.68 -10.21 3.41
N GLU A 164 1.48 -10.14 3.99
CA GLU A 164 1.31 -9.82 5.41
C GLU A 164 1.97 -10.86 6.32
N ASN A 165 1.82 -12.15 6.03
CA ASN A 165 2.47 -13.20 6.82
C ASN A 165 3.99 -13.09 6.78
N GLU A 166 4.57 -12.88 5.59
CA GLU A 166 6.01 -12.61 5.45
C GLU A 166 6.43 -11.37 6.26
N SER A 167 5.64 -10.31 6.20
CA SER A 167 5.92 -9.04 6.89
C SER A 167 5.83 -9.18 8.41
N ASN A 168 4.89 -9.99 8.92
CA ASN A 168 4.80 -10.30 10.35
C ASN A 168 6.03 -11.07 10.83
N ILE A 169 6.51 -12.05 10.06
CA ILE A 169 7.74 -12.78 10.39
C ILE A 169 8.93 -11.83 10.45
N ASP A 170 9.05 -10.94 9.46
CA ASP A 170 10.11 -9.92 9.44
C ASP A 170 9.98 -8.93 10.61
N ALA A 171 8.75 -8.59 11.01
CA ALA A 171 8.49 -7.66 12.09
C ALA A 171 8.84 -8.17 13.48
N LEU A 172 8.96 -9.49 13.66
CA LEU A 172 9.42 -10.13 14.89
C LEU A 172 10.93 -9.94 15.14
N ILE A 173 11.70 -9.51 14.13
CA ILE A 173 13.13 -9.31 14.26
C ILE A 173 13.38 -7.96 14.93
N GLU A 174 13.60 -7.99 16.25
CA GLU A 174 13.79 -6.79 17.04
C GLU A 174 15.07 -6.02 16.69
N GLY A 175 14.94 -4.70 16.60
CA GLY A 175 16.06 -3.77 16.48
C GLY A 175 16.43 -3.13 17.83
N ASN A 176 17.42 -2.26 17.82
CA ASN A 176 17.98 -1.64 19.02
C ASN A 176 17.24 -0.38 19.51
N ARG A 177 16.12 0.01 18.89
CA ARG A 177 15.29 1.14 19.36
C ARG A 177 13.82 0.98 19.00
N GLU A 178 12.96 1.70 19.72
CA GLU A 178 11.53 1.81 19.43
C GLU A 178 11.29 2.44 18.05
N SER A 179 10.37 1.86 17.29
CA SER A 179 9.98 2.33 15.96
C SER A 179 9.02 3.51 16.07
N ALA A 180 9.41 4.66 15.53
CA ALA A 180 8.51 5.81 15.36
C ALA A 180 7.45 5.58 14.27
N TYR A 181 7.53 4.46 13.55
CA TYR A 181 6.67 4.07 12.43
C TYR A 181 5.78 2.87 12.77
N TYR A 182 5.74 2.45 14.03
CA TYR A 182 4.82 1.41 14.48
C TYR A 182 3.37 1.96 14.46
N LEU A 183 2.53 1.40 13.59
CA LEU A 183 1.14 1.83 13.42
C LEU A 183 0.23 0.66 12.99
N PRO A 184 0.13 -0.40 13.79
CA PRO A 184 -0.48 -1.67 13.40
C PRO A 184 -1.94 -1.53 12.95
N GLY A 185 -2.68 -0.55 13.48
CA GLY A 185 -4.06 -0.30 13.08
C GLY A 185 -4.24 0.07 11.60
N LEU A 186 -3.18 0.51 10.93
CA LEU A 186 -3.21 0.88 9.50
C LEU A 186 -3.28 -0.35 8.59
N ILE A 187 -2.89 -1.54 9.09
CA ILE A 187 -2.77 -2.75 8.27
C ILE A 187 -4.11 -3.14 7.62
N LYS A 188 -5.21 -3.00 8.37
CA LYS A 188 -6.55 -3.37 7.91
C LYS A 188 -6.98 -2.51 6.73
N ASP A 189 -6.79 -1.19 6.84
CA ASP A 189 -7.13 -0.26 5.78
C ASP A 189 -6.24 -0.47 4.55
N LEU A 190 -4.91 -0.60 4.74
CA LEU A 190 -3.96 -0.87 3.66
C LEU A 190 -4.38 -2.10 2.85
N LYS A 191 -4.64 -3.23 3.53
CA LYS A 191 -5.07 -4.47 2.87
C LYS A 191 -6.34 -4.29 2.05
N ARG A 192 -7.35 -3.59 2.61
CA ARG A 192 -8.62 -3.35 1.93
C ARG A 192 -8.41 -2.71 0.57
N TYR A 193 -7.55 -1.70 0.47
CA TYR A 193 -7.27 -1.06 -0.82
C TYR A 193 -6.44 -1.96 -1.73
N CYS A 194 -5.42 -2.64 -1.19
CA CYS A 194 -4.59 -3.54 -2.00
C CYS A 194 -5.36 -4.72 -2.61
N TYR A 195 -6.57 -5.07 -2.15
CA TYR A 195 -7.38 -6.09 -2.82
C TYR A 195 -7.85 -5.73 -4.23
N ASP A 196 -7.74 -4.47 -4.61
CA ASP A 196 -8.05 -3.96 -5.96
C ASP A 196 -6.79 -3.47 -6.69
N PHE A 197 -5.59 -3.84 -6.22
CA PHE A 197 -4.33 -3.42 -6.83
C PHE A 197 -4.17 -3.76 -8.32
N PRO A 198 -4.77 -4.83 -8.89
CA PRO A 198 -4.68 -5.09 -10.33
C PRO A 198 -5.30 -3.98 -11.20
N LEU A 199 -6.04 -3.05 -10.59
CA LEU A 199 -6.61 -1.87 -11.25
C LEU A 199 -5.70 -0.63 -11.17
N TRP A 200 -4.56 -0.73 -10.47
CA TRP A 200 -3.64 0.40 -10.26
C TRP A 200 -2.57 0.48 -11.36
N THR A 201 -2.24 -0.67 -11.96
CA THR A 201 -1.13 -0.88 -12.91
C THR A 201 -1.59 -0.92 -14.35
#